data_AF-A0A354ERN3-F1
#
_entry.id   AF-A0A354ERN3-F1
#
_cell.length_a   1.000
_cell.length_b   1.000
_cell.length_c   1.000
_cell.angle_alpha   90.00
_cell.angle_beta   90.00
_cell.angle_gamma   90.00
#
_symmetry.space_group_name_H-M   'P 1'
#
loop_
_entity.id
_entity.type
_entity.pdbx_description
1 polymer ?
#
loop_
_entity_poly.entity_id
_entity_poly.type
_entity_poly.pdbx_seq_one_letter_code
_entity_poly.pdbx_strand_id
1 'polypeptide(L)'
;RVNCLAPSAATQMTESLYSAEDLKGLSSDLVSPGVVALAAADAPTRMILLAGAGAFEQANITLTRGVHIGAAPDAADQIQANWPRITDRTDEQVPASGAAQYNHEVHHPDRRA
;
A
#
# COMPACT_ATOMS: atom_id res chain seq x y z
N ARG A 1 -18.60 6.31 4.57
CA ARG A 1 -17.41 5.64 4.00
C ARG A 1 -16.19 6.20 4.73
N VAL A 2 -15.09 5.45 4.84
CA VAL A 2 -13.89 5.91 5.56
C VAL A 2 -12.68 5.71 4.67
N ASN A 3 -11.90 6.78 4.47
CA ASN A 3 -10.68 6.81 3.66
C ASN A 3 -9.58 7.56 4.42
N CYS A 4 -8.35 7.41 3.96
CA CYS A 4 -7.19 8.14 4.44
C CYS A 4 -6.66 9.04 3.34
N LEU A 5 -6.24 10.25 3.72
CA LEU A 5 -5.40 11.11 2.89
C LEU A 5 -3.97 11.06 3.44
N ALA A 6 -3.00 10.87 2.56
CA ALA A 6 -1.57 10.97 2.84
C ALA A 6 -1.00 12.17 2.05
N PRO A 7 -1.15 13.41 2.57
CA PRO A 7 -0.82 14.61 1.82
C PRO A 7 0.67 14.96 1.90
N SER A 8 1.19 15.55 0.83
CA SER A 8 2.43 16.33 0.82
C SER A 8 2.06 17.78 0.51
N ALA A 9 2.11 18.64 1.53
CA ALA A 9 1.75 20.04 1.43
C ALA A 9 2.73 20.92 2.22
N ALA A 10 3.03 22.10 1.69
CA ALA A 10 3.78 23.15 2.35
C ALA A 10 2.91 23.74 3.46
N THR A 11 3.29 23.45 4.70
CA THR A 11 2.69 23.95 5.93
C THR A 11 3.81 24.39 6.88
N GLN A 12 3.44 25.08 7.95
CA GLN A 12 4.39 25.40 9.04
C GLN A 12 5.09 24.14 9.61
N MET A 13 4.44 22.98 9.57
CA MET A 13 5.02 21.72 10.04
C MET A 13 6.14 21.18 9.14
N THR A 14 6.18 21.60 7.87
CA THR A 14 7.11 21.07 6.85
C THR A 14 8.22 22.06 6.47
N GLU A 15 8.12 23.32 6.91
CA GLU A 15 9.09 24.39 6.59
C GLU A 15 10.52 24.07 7.04
N SER A 16 10.69 23.36 8.15
CA SER A 16 12.02 22.94 8.65
C SER A 16 12.47 21.57 8.12
N LEU A 17 11.62 20.87 7.37
CA LEU A 17 11.88 19.50 6.89
C LEU A 17 12.33 19.45 5.44
N TYR A 18 11.88 20.40 4.60
CA TYR A 18 12.14 20.41 3.16
C TYR A 18 12.77 21.71 2.69
N SER A 19 13.39 21.68 1.51
CA SER A 19 13.95 22.90 0.91
C SER A 19 12.84 23.84 0.42
N ALA A 20 13.15 25.13 0.31
CA ALA A 20 12.21 26.10 -0.26
C ALA A 20 11.83 25.79 -1.72
N GLU A 21 12.71 25.12 -2.46
CA GLU A 21 12.45 24.68 -3.84
C GLU A 21 11.41 23.56 -3.88
N ASP A 22 11.54 22.56 -3.00
CA ASP A 22 10.59 21.45 -2.88
C ASP A 22 9.19 21.95 -2.44
N LEU A 23 9.16 22.89 -1.49
CA LEU A 23 7.90 23.45 -0.96
C LEU A 23 7.12 24.27 -2.00
N LYS A 24 7.79 24.84 -3.01
CA LYS A 24 7.16 25.71 -4.02
C LYS A 24 6.09 24.97 -4.84
N GLY A 25 6.23 23.66 -5.00
CA GLY A 25 5.25 22.82 -5.69
C GLY A 25 4.13 22.28 -4.79
N LEU A 26 4.23 22.41 -3.47
CA LEU A 26 3.38 21.69 -2.52
C LEU A 26 2.25 22.55 -1.94
N SER A 27 1.64 23.45 -2.70
CA SER A 27 0.50 24.21 -2.19
C SER A 27 -0.64 23.28 -1.72
N SER A 28 -1.28 23.59 -0.59
CA SER A 28 -2.44 22.86 -0.09
C SER A 28 -3.65 22.89 -1.05
N ASP A 29 -3.72 23.90 -1.92
CA ASP A 29 -4.75 23.99 -2.97
C ASP A 29 -4.64 22.86 -3.98
N LEU A 30 -3.43 22.31 -4.16
CA LEU A 30 -3.19 21.18 -5.05
C LEU A 30 -3.51 19.82 -4.39
N VAL A 31 -3.77 19.82 -3.08
CA VAL A 31 -4.15 18.64 -2.29
C VAL A 31 -5.66 18.59 -2.01
N SER A 32 -6.26 19.76 -1.78
CA SER A 32 -7.67 19.93 -1.38
C SER A 32 -8.69 19.22 -2.29
N PRO A 33 -8.52 19.15 -3.63
CA PRO A 33 -9.41 18.37 -4.48
C PRO A 33 -9.52 16.89 -4.09
N GLY A 34 -8.43 16.29 -3.58
CA GLY A 34 -8.43 14.93 -3.08
C GLY A 34 -9.35 14.74 -1.87
N VAL A 35 -9.39 15.72 -0.95
CA VAL A 35 -10.31 15.70 0.20
C VAL A 35 -11.77 15.75 -0.26
N VAL A 36 -12.07 16.64 -1.21
CA VAL A 36 -13.42 16.77 -1.77
C VAL A 36 -13.86 15.44 -2.41
N ALA A 37 -12.99 14.82 -3.20
CA ALA A 37 -13.27 13.52 -3.82
C ALA A 37 -13.48 12.39 -2.79
N LEU A 38 -12.69 12.36 -1.71
CA LEU A 38 -12.82 11.36 -0.64
C LEU A 38 -14.05 11.55 0.25
N ALA A 39 -14.65 12.74 0.26
CA ALA A 39 -15.86 13.08 1.02
C ALA A 39 -17.16 13.03 0.20
N ALA A 40 -17.07 12.84 -1.13
CA ALA A 40 -18.23 12.73 -2.01
C ALA A 40 -19.14 11.54 -1.65
N ALA A 41 -20.42 11.62 -2.03
CA ALA A 41 -21.40 10.57 -1.71
C ALA A 41 -21.04 9.20 -2.31
N ASP A 42 -20.39 9.21 -3.48
CA ASP A 42 -19.91 8.06 -4.23
C ASP A 42 -18.42 7.73 -4.00
N ALA A 43 -17.74 8.46 -3.09
CA ALA A 43 -16.33 8.27 -2.75
C ALA A 43 -15.99 6.79 -2.48
N PRO A 44 -14.75 6.32 -2.66
CA PRO A 44 -14.39 4.95 -2.30
C PRO A 44 -14.50 4.71 -0.78
N THR A 45 -14.15 3.50 -0.35
CA THR A 45 -13.88 3.20 1.06
C THR A 45 -12.55 2.49 1.16
N ARG A 46 -11.84 2.68 2.28
CA ARG A 46 -10.52 2.09 2.57
C ARG A 46 -9.40 2.54 1.60
N MET A 47 -9.61 3.63 0.86
CA MET A 47 -8.56 4.20 0.03
C MET A 47 -7.55 4.95 0.90
N ILE A 48 -6.26 4.80 0.58
CA ILE A 48 -5.20 5.68 1.04
C ILE A 48 -4.77 6.51 -0.17
N LEU A 49 -5.28 7.74 -0.26
CA LEU A 49 -4.98 8.64 -1.36
C LEU A 49 -3.71 9.44 -1.02
N LEU A 50 -2.65 9.24 -1.78
CA LEU A 50 -1.51 10.16 -1.78
C LEU A 50 -1.88 11.37 -2.62
N ALA A 51 -1.55 12.56 -2.13
CA ALA A 51 -1.85 13.80 -2.82
C ALA A 51 -0.75 14.83 -2.56
N GLY A 52 -0.14 15.36 -3.61
CA GLY A 52 0.93 16.36 -3.48
C GLY A 52 1.34 16.89 -4.85
N ALA A 53 1.69 18.18 -4.91
CA ALA A 53 2.06 18.85 -6.16
C ALA A 53 1.05 18.71 -7.33
N GLY A 54 -0.21 18.41 -7.02
CA GLY A 54 -1.28 18.17 -8.00
C GLY A 54 -1.32 16.75 -8.56
N ALA A 55 -0.45 15.85 -8.06
CA ALA A 55 -0.47 14.43 -8.35
C ALA A 55 -1.33 13.67 -7.33
N PHE A 56 -1.90 12.54 -7.76
CA PHE A 56 -2.81 11.71 -6.96
C PHE A 56 -2.58 10.23 -7.26
N GLU A 57 -2.28 9.45 -6.23
CA GLU A 57 -2.00 8.01 -6.31
C GLU A 57 -2.70 7.25 -5.19
N GLN A 58 -2.84 5.94 -5.34
CA GLN A 58 -3.33 5.06 -4.27
C GLN A 58 -2.18 4.24 -3.68
N ALA A 59 -1.99 4.36 -2.37
CA ALA A 59 -1.18 3.41 -1.60
C ALA A 59 -1.99 2.15 -1.35
N ASN A 60 -1.34 1.00 -1.51
CA ASN A 60 -1.95 -0.30 -1.28
C ASN A 60 -1.09 -1.12 -0.31
N ILE A 61 -1.76 -1.90 0.53
CA ILE A 61 -1.15 -3.06 1.17
C ILE A 61 -1.38 -4.24 0.23
N THR A 62 -0.33 -4.96 -0.14
CA THR A 62 -0.37 -6.06 -1.11
C THR A 62 0.09 -7.37 -0.49
N LEU A 63 -0.26 -8.47 -1.17
CA LEU A 63 0.24 -9.82 -0.90
C LEU A 63 1.04 -10.27 -2.13
N THR A 64 2.32 -10.62 -1.93
CA THR A 64 3.10 -11.30 -2.97
C THR A 64 2.57 -12.72 -3.18
N ARG A 65 3.04 -13.42 -4.21
CA ARG A 65 2.69 -14.83 -4.44
C ARG A 65 3.21 -15.77 -3.36
N GLY A 66 4.29 -15.37 -2.67
CA GLY A 66 4.90 -16.14 -1.60
C GLY A 66 5.46 -17.50 -2.04
N VAL A 67 5.68 -18.36 -1.06
CA VAL A 67 6.08 -19.77 -1.25
C VAL A 67 5.36 -20.64 -0.23
N HIS A 68 5.14 -21.91 -0.56
CA HIS A 68 4.62 -22.90 0.38
C HIS A 68 5.72 -23.87 0.80
N ILE A 69 6.07 -23.85 2.09
CA ILE A 69 7.13 -24.69 2.69
C ILE A 69 6.56 -25.84 3.54
N GLY A 70 5.35 -25.67 4.09
CA GLY A 70 4.73 -26.66 4.99
C GLY A 70 5.44 -26.74 6.34
N ALA A 71 5.27 -27.88 7.04
CA ALA A 71 5.81 -28.12 8.38
C ALA A 71 7.13 -28.91 8.36
N ALA A 72 8.04 -28.59 7.44
CA ALA A 72 9.33 -29.25 7.35
C ALA A 72 10.22 -28.92 8.57
N PRO A 73 11.06 -29.85 9.08
CA PRO A 73 11.94 -29.60 10.23
C PRO A 73 12.93 -28.44 10.01
N ASP A 74 13.31 -28.18 8.76
CA ASP A 74 14.23 -27.14 8.30
C ASP A 74 13.50 -25.93 7.68
N ALA A 75 12.20 -25.75 7.98
CA ALA A 75 11.38 -24.70 7.36
C ALA A 75 11.99 -23.29 7.47
N ALA A 76 12.65 -22.97 8.58
CA ALA A 76 13.30 -21.67 8.77
C ALA A 76 14.45 -21.44 7.77
N ASP A 77 15.23 -22.46 7.48
CA ASP A 77 16.33 -22.37 6.52
C ASP A 77 15.79 -22.27 5.08
N GLN A 78 14.71 -23.01 4.79
CA GLN A 78 14.02 -22.90 3.51
C GLN A 78 13.40 -21.51 3.29
N ILE A 79 12.81 -20.90 4.33
CA ILE A 79 12.31 -19.51 4.26
C ILE A 79 13.47 -18.56 3.93
N GLN A 80 14.59 -18.67 4.65
CA GLN A 80 15.76 -17.83 4.42
C GLN A 80 16.30 -17.96 3.00
N ALA A 81 16.38 -19.19 2.48
CA ALA A 81 16.82 -19.45 1.11
C ALA A 81 15.85 -18.92 0.05
N ASN A 82 14.57 -18.72 0.38
CA ASN A 82 13.51 -18.27 -0.54
C ASN A 82 13.11 -16.80 -0.35
N TRP A 83 13.82 -16.00 0.45
CA TRP A 83 13.53 -14.57 0.59
C TRP A 83 13.33 -13.84 -0.75
N PRO A 84 14.17 -14.05 -1.79
CA PRO A 84 13.97 -13.38 -3.08
C PRO A 84 12.59 -13.66 -3.71
N ARG A 85 12.05 -14.88 -3.56
CA ARG A 85 10.73 -15.26 -4.06
C ARG A 85 9.60 -14.70 -3.19
N ILE A 86 9.79 -14.69 -1.87
CA ILE A 86 8.80 -14.15 -0.92
C ILE A 86 8.61 -12.64 -1.13
N THR A 87 9.69 -11.91 -1.44
CA THR A 87 9.65 -10.46 -1.67
C THR A 87 9.37 -10.05 -3.11
N ASP A 88 9.26 -11.00 -4.04
CA ASP A 88 8.96 -10.70 -5.45
C ASP A 88 7.52 -10.15 -5.58
N ARG A 89 7.43 -8.94 -6.12
CA ARG A 89 6.16 -8.22 -6.30
C ARG A 89 5.47 -8.53 -7.63
N THR A 90 6.08 -9.36 -8.48
CA THR A 90 5.47 -9.84 -9.71
C THR A 90 4.14 -10.52 -9.40
N ASP A 91 3.07 -10.06 -10.03
CA ASP A 91 1.70 -10.52 -9.83
C ASP A 91 1.20 -10.47 -8.36
N GLU A 92 1.71 -9.53 -7.56
CA GLU A 92 1.14 -9.25 -6.24
C GLU A 92 -0.33 -8.79 -6.36
N GLN A 93 -1.09 -8.98 -5.29
CA GLN A 93 -2.51 -8.66 -5.26
C GLN A 93 -2.85 -7.73 -4.09
N VAL A 94 -3.79 -6.81 -4.32
CA VAL A 94 -4.40 -6.02 -3.24
C VAL A 94 -5.56 -6.84 -2.66
N PRO A 95 -5.53 -7.26 -1.39
CA PRO A 95 -6.61 -8.05 -0.81
C PRO A 95 -7.85 -7.18 -0.58
N ALA A 96 -9.00 -7.61 -1.10
CA ALA A 96 -10.28 -6.90 -0.93
C ALA A 96 -10.81 -6.94 0.52
N SER A 97 -10.34 -7.89 1.34
CA SER A 97 -10.71 -8.05 2.75
C SER A 97 -9.65 -8.86 3.51
N GLY A 98 -9.71 -8.86 4.84
CA GLY A 98 -8.80 -9.69 5.66
C GLY A 98 -8.90 -11.19 5.36
N ALA A 99 -10.10 -11.68 5.01
CA ALA A 99 -10.29 -13.09 4.63
C ALA A 99 -9.55 -13.48 3.34
N ALA A 100 -9.23 -12.51 2.47
CA ALA A 100 -8.51 -12.78 1.24
C ALA A 100 -7.08 -13.28 1.49
N GLN A 101 -6.44 -12.85 2.59
CA GLN A 101 -5.12 -13.36 2.97
C GLN A 101 -5.18 -14.84 3.35
N TYR A 102 -6.06 -15.20 4.30
CA TYR A 102 -6.25 -16.60 4.69
C TYR A 102 -6.59 -17.48 3.49
N ASN A 103 -7.51 -17.03 2.62
CA ASN A 103 -7.87 -17.76 1.42
C ASN A 103 -6.68 -17.96 0.47
N HIS A 104 -5.85 -16.93 0.28
CA HIS A 104 -4.63 -17.01 -0.53
C HIS A 104 -3.65 -18.06 0.02
N GLU A 105 -3.45 -18.08 1.34
CA GLU A 105 -2.53 -19.01 2.02
C GLU A 105 -3.04 -20.46 1.97
N VAL A 106 -4.33 -20.69 2.25
CA VAL A 106 -4.88 -22.07 2.28
C VAL A 106 -5.04 -22.68 0.89
N HIS A 107 -5.19 -21.86 -0.15
CA HIS A 107 -5.28 -22.29 -1.54
C HIS A 107 -3.98 -22.07 -2.32
N HIS A 108 -2.85 -21.93 -1.63
CA HIS A 108 -1.55 -21.73 -2.29
C HIS A 108 -1.31 -22.84 -3.33
N PRO A 109 -0.92 -22.52 -4.58
CA PRO A 109 -0.85 -23.49 -5.69
C PRO A 109 0.08 -24.68 -5.41
N ASP A 110 1.18 -24.43 -4.69
CA ASP A 110 2.15 -25.47 -4.31
C ASP A 110 1.75 -26.27 -3.04
N ARG A 111 0.61 -25.93 -2.40
CA ARG A 111 0.10 -26.68 -1.25
C ARG A 111 -0.56 -27.96 -1.75
N ARG A 112 0.10 -29.10 -1.53
CA ARG A 112 -0.48 -30.42 -1.82
C ARG A 112 -1.56 -30.77 -0.78
N ALA A 113 -2.61 -31.45 -1.25
CA ALA A 113 -3.70 -31.97 -0.42
C ALA A 113 -3.21 -33.05 0.56
#